data_AF-A0A354M4W5-F1
#
_entry.id   AF-A0A354M4W5-F1
#
_cell.length_a   1.000
_cell.length_b   1.000
_cell.length_c   1.000
_cell.angle_alpha   90.00
_cell.angle_beta   90.00
_cell.angle_gamma   90.00
#
_symmetry.space_group_name_H-M   'P 1'
#
loop_
_entity.id
_entity.type
_entity.pdbx_description
1 polymer ?
#
loop_
_entity_poly.entity_id
_entity_poly.type
_entity_poly.pdbx_seq_one_letter_code
_entity_poly.pdbx_strand_id
1 'polypeptide(L)' 'IMFGEGISRAGEIIDLGVEKGIIKKSGSWFSYDDTKLGQGRDAAKKCIQDNPELAEELEAKIMEALRPATK' A
#
# COMPACT_ATOMS: atom_id res chain seq x y z
N ILE A 1 10.59 13.40 -2.97
CA ILE A 1 9.38 13.86 -2.25
C ILE A 1 9.45 13.17 -0.91
N MET A 2 9.67 13.93 0.16
CA MET A 2 10.06 13.43 1.47
C MET A 2 8.86 12.80 2.19
N PHE A 3 9.09 11.62 2.76
CA PHE A 3 8.26 11.02 3.80
C PHE A 3 8.20 12.00 4.98
N GLY A 4 7.11 12.75 5.11
CA GLY A 4 6.97 13.73 6.19
C GLY A 4 5.70 14.56 6.11
N GLU A 5 4.81 14.32 7.07
CA GLU A 5 3.94 15.32 7.69
C GLU A 5 2.73 15.90 6.91
N GLY A 6 2.17 15.16 5.95
CA GLY A 6 0.85 15.58 5.43
C GLY A 6 0.20 14.67 4.40
N ILE A 7 1.00 13.90 3.67
CA ILE A 7 0.50 12.89 2.73
C ILE A 7 0.36 11.59 3.51
N SER A 8 -0.86 11.06 3.62
CA SER A 8 -1.15 9.87 4.42
C SER A 8 -0.24 8.71 4.00
N ARG A 9 0.59 8.17 4.92
CA ARG A 9 1.41 6.96 4.71
C ARG A 9 0.61 5.85 4.02
N ALA A 10 -0.61 5.61 4.49
CA ALA A 10 -1.52 4.64 3.89
C ALA A 10 -1.93 4.98 2.45
N GLY A 11 -2.03 6.26 2.08
CA GLY A 11 -2.32 6.70 0.72
C GLY A 11 -1.16 6.39 -0.23
N GLU A 12 0.08 6.65 0.19
CA GLU A 12 1.28 6.31 -0.57
C GLU A 12 1.44 4.79 -0.71
N ILE A 13 1.19 4.03 0.38
CA ILE A 13 1.20 2.56 0.33
C ILE A 13 0.18 2.05 -0.69
N ILE A 14 -1.02 2.62 -0.75
CA ILE A 14 -2.04 2.23 -1.74
C ILE A 14 -1.56 2.54 -3.17
N ASP A 15 -1.05 3.75 -3.43
CA ASP A 15 -0.60 4.14 -4.77
C ASP A 15 0.56 3.29 -5.25
N LEU A 16 1.64 3.25 -4.46
CA LEU A 16 2.85 2.50 -4.78
C LEU A 16 2.56 1.00 -4.80
N GLY A 17 1.73 0.51 -3.88
CA GLY A 17 1.34 -0.89 -3.83
C GLY A 17 0.58 -1.31 -5.10
N VAL A 18 -0.34 -0.48 -5.60
CA VAL A 18 -1.05 -0.75 -6.85
C VAL A 18 -0.11 -0.62 -8.05
N GLU A 19 0.72 0.42 -8.08
CA GLU A 19 1.70 0.65 -9.15
C GLU A 19 2.70 -0.51 -9.28
N LYS A 20 3.17 -1.05 -8.15
CA LYS A 20 4.09 -2.20 -8.09
C LYS A 20 3.39 -3.55 -8.22
N GLY A 21 2.05 -3.57 -8.28
CA GLY A 21 1.27 -4.81 -8.37
C GLY A 21 1.22 -5.63 -7.08
N ILE A 22 1.66 -5.06 -5.96
CA ILE A 22 1.58 -5.65 -4.61
C ILE A 22 0.12 -5.64 -4.14
N ILE A 23 -0.57 -4.53 -4.34
CA ILE A 23 -2.01 -4.39 -4.06
C ILE A 23 -2.77 -4.60 -5.36
N LYS A 24 -3.70 -5.56 -5.35
CA LYS A 24 -4.60 -5.83 -6.46
C LYS A 24 -5.85 -4.97 -6.34
N LYS A 25 -6.24 -4.39 -7.47
CA LYS A 25 -7.47 -3.62 -7.59
C LYS A 25 -8.44 -4.36 -8.52
N SER A 26 -9.54 -4.86 -7.97
CA SER A 26 -10.63 -5.49 -8.72
C SER A 26 -11.82 -4.54 -8.76
N GLY A 27 -11.88 -3.71 -9.80
CA GLY A 27 -12.89 -2.66 -9.94
C GLY A 27 -12.75 -1.61 -8.84
N SER A 28 -13.73 -1.52 -7.95
CA SER A 28 -13.69 -0.62 -6.79
C SER A 28 -13.07 -1.27 -5.55
N TRP A 29 -12.72 -2.56 -5.58
CA TRP A 29 -12.16 -3.27 -4.43
C TRP A 29 -10.63 -3.31 -4.46
N PHE A 30 -10.03 -3.14 -3.28
CA PHE A 30 -8.60 -3.30 -3.06
C PHE A 30 -8.36 -4.53 -2.19
N SER A 31 -7.43 -5.37 -2.63
CA SER A 31 -6.98 -6.56 -1.91
C SER A 31 -5.46 -6.64 -1.98
N TYR A 32 -4.87 -7.18 -0.93
CA TYR A 32 -3.47 -7.48 -0.85
C TYR A 32 -3.34 -8.96 -0.55
N ASP A 33 -2.68 -9.69 -1.45
CA ASP A 33 -2.62 -11.15 -1.38
C ASP A 33 -4.05 -11.74 -1.25
N ASP A 34 -4.34 -12.50 -0.20
CA ASP A 34 -5.69 -13.00 0.16
C ASP A 34 -6.49 -12.07 1.10
N THR A 35 -5.90 -10.96 1.57
CA THR A 35 -6.53 -10.03 2.50
C THR A 35 -7.31 -8.93 1.77
N LYS A 36 -8.57 -8.72 2.16
CA LYS A 36 -9.38 -7.60 1.64
C LYS A 36 -9.08 -6.32 2.41
N LEU A 37 -8.52 -5.32 1.72
CA LEU A 37 -8.24 -4.01 2.30
C LEU A 37 -9.50 -3.15 2.37
N GLY A 38 -10.40 -3.29 1.39
CA GLY A 38 -11.71 -2.63 1.40
C GLY A 38 -12.19 -2.17 0.03
N GLN A 39 -13.40 -1.61 0.01
CA GLN A 39 -13.98 -1.01 -1.18
C GLN A 39 -13.66 0.48 -1.24
N GLY A 40 -12.94 0.88 -2.27
CA GLY A 40 -12.51 2.25 -2.48
C GLY A 40 -11.21 2.56 -1.76
N ARG A 41 -10.58 3.65 -2.19
CA ARG A 41 -9.27 4.08 -1.69
C ARG A 41 -9.34 4.44 -0.21
N ASP A 42 -10.39 5.11 0.24
CA ASP A 42 -10.55 5.53 1.63
C ASP A 42 -10.72 4.38 2.61
N ALA A 43 -11.49 3.35 2.24
CA ALA A 43 -11.63 2.16 3.07
C ALA A 43 -10.31 1.40 3.19
N ALA A 44 -9.59 1.25 2.07
CA ALA A 44 -8.29 0.56 2.06
C ALA A 44 -7.22 1.33 2.84
N LYS A 45 -7.18 2.67 2.73
CA LYS A 45 -6.33 3.53 3.58
C LYS A 45 -6.64 3.33 5.05
N LYS A 46 -7.94 3.31 5.42
CA LYS A 46 -8.36 3.12 6.80
C LYS A 46 -7.95 1.75 7.35
N CYS A 47 -8.11 0.69 6.56
CA CYS A 47 -7.64 -0.65 6.92
C CYS A 47 -6.12 -0.65 7.22
N ILE A 48 -5.32 0.00 6.38
CA ILE A 48 -3.87 0.10 6.59
C ILE A 48 -3.53 0.97 7.82
N GLN A 49 -4.28 2.05 8.06
CA GLN A 49 -4.10 2.91 9.24
C GLN A 49 -4.46 2.19 10.55
N ASP A 50 -5.53 1.40 10.53
CA ASP A 50 -6.00 0.64 11.68
C ASP A 50 -5.12 -0.61 11.94
N ASN A 51 -4.31 -1.03 10.96
CA ASN A 51 -3.42 -2.19 11.04
C ASN A 51 -1.96 -1.79 10.76
N PRO A 52 -1.22 -1.29 11.78
CA PRO A 52 0.17 -0.85 11.60
C PRO A 52 1.11 -1.97 11.13
N GLU A 53 0.87 -3.22 11.55
CA GLU A 53 1.60 -4.40 11.08
C GLU A 53 1.49 -4.60 9.56
N LEU A 54 0.29 -4.42 9.02
CA LEU A 54 0.03 -4.51 7.59
C LEU A 54 0.68 -3.35 6.84
N ALA A 55 0.66 -2.15 7.42
CA ALA A 55 1.32 -0.99 6.85
C ALA A 55 2.83 -1.19 6.73
N GLU A 56 3.49 -1.71 7.78
CA GLU A 56 4.92 -2.01 7.77
C GLU A 56 5.26 -3.11 6.76
N GLU A 57 4.45 -4.17 6.68
CA GLU A 57 4.67 -5.25 5.71
C GLU A 57 4.55 -4.74 4.26
N LEU A 58 3.48 -4.00 3.95
CA LEU A 58 3.26 -3.42 2.63
C LEU A 58 4.39 -2.45 2.26
N GLU A 59 4.80 -1.59 3.19
CA GLU A 59 5.89 -0.63 2.99
C GLU A 59 7.21 -1.35 2.73
N ALA A 60 7.53 -2.40 3.48
CA ALA A 60 8.73 -3.20 3.27
C ALA A 60 8.74 -3.82 1.86
N LYS A 61 7.63 -4.44 1.44
CA LYS A 61 7.50 -5.01 0.08
C LYS A 61 7.61 -3.95 -1.01
N ILE A 62 7.00 -2.78 -0.81
CA ILE A 62 7.09 -1.65 -1.74
C ILE A 62 8.54 -1.16 -1.84
N MET A 63 9.25 -1.04 -0.72
CA MET A 63 10.64 -0.62 -0.67
C MET A 63 11.57 -1.64 -1.34
N GLU A 64 11.31 -2.94 -1.17
CA GLU A 64 12.00 -4.00 -1.91
C GLU A 64 11.75 -3.91 -3.41
N ALA A 65 10.50 -3.67 -3.83
CA ALA A 65 10.16 -3.48 -5.24
C ALA A 65 10.70 -2.16 -5.84
N LEU A 66 11.01 -1.17 -5.00
CA LEU A 66 11.62 0.10 -5.40
C LEU A 66 13.15 0.02 -5.46
N ARG A 67 13.79 -0.87 -4.69
CA ARG A 67 15.23 -1.06 -4.81
C ARG A 67 15.54 -1.54 -6.23
N PRO A 68 16.31 -0.77 -7.02
CA PRO A 68 16.77 -1.27 -8.31
C PRO A 68 17.59 -2.52 -8.01
N ALA A 69 17.29 -3.62 -8.71
CA ALA A 69 18.13 -4.80 -8.68
C ALA A 69 19.51 -4.38 -9.19
N THR A 70 20.40 -3.98 -8.27
CA THR A 70 21.81 -3.81 -8.54
C THR A 70 22.33 -5.20 -8.85
N LYS A 71 22.39 -5.49 -10.13
CA LYS A 71 23.08 -6.64 -10.70
C LYS A 71 24.42 -6.16 -11.24
#